data_AF-A0A0S4KJP2-F1
#
_entry.id   AF-A0A0S4KJP2-F1
#
_cell.length_a   1.000
_cell.length_b   1.000
_cell.length_c   1.000
_cell.angle_alpha   90.00
_cell.angle_beta   90.00
_cell.angle_gamma   90.00
#
_symmetry.space_group_name_H-M   'P 1'
#
loop_
_entity.id
_entity.type
_entity.pdbx_description
1 polymer ?
#
loop_
_entity_poly.entity_id
_entity_poly.type
_entity_poly.pdbx_seq_one_letter_code
_entity_poly.pdbx_strand_id
1 'polypeptide(L)'
;MSRSVVSVHEDLLRSIAENGALPEGRQWAEDVQPIIVQAVKDALDEAFEAFRENVKDAGASSNGLVPPTTTTAFDHSEESFQSESSYIVEQLTMCNSRPLFTLQRLTELLLGQDALFRTARGGTLLRADVLQTAIRKCVLVSALQ
;
A
#
# COMPACT_ATOMS: atom_id res chain seq x y z
N MET A 1 -10.03 6.78 18.59
CA MET A 1 -8.86 7.25 17.83
C MET A 1 -7.87 6.10 17.75
N SER A 2 -7.98 5.26 16.72
CA SER A 2 -7.00 4.19 16.48
C SER A 2 -5.74 4.85 15.93
N ARG A 3 -4.61 4.71 16.61
CA ARG A 3 -3.31 5.11 16.03
C ARG A 3 -3.00 4.09 14.93
N SER A 4 -2.72 4.56 13.71
CA SER A 4 -2.26 3.70 12.60
C SER A 4 -1.03 2.91 13.02
N VAL A 5 -0.90 1.65 12.61
CA VAL A 5 0.26 0.81 12.93
C VAL A 5 1.55 1.42 12.41
N VAL A 6 1.49 2.15 11.30
CA VAL A 6 2.62 2.94 10.78
C VAL A 6 3.10 3.97 11.81
N SER A 7 2.18 4.63 12.52
CA SER A 7 2.52 5.61 13.55
C SER A 7 3.06 4.97 14.83
N VAL A 8 2.61 3.75 15.18
CA VAL A 8 3.09 3.04 16.37
C VAL A 8 4.49 2.47 16.17
N HIS A 9 4.80 2.02 14.94
CA HIS A 9 6.06 1.37 14.60
C HIS A 9 6.92 2.21 13.65
N GLU A 10 6.73 3.52 13.65
CA GLU A 10 7.38 4.43 12.70
C GLU A 10 8.91 4.32 12.73
N ASP A 11 9.50 4.25 13.92
CA ASP A 11 10.95 4.12 14.09
C ASP A 11 11.51 2.81 13.51
N LEU A 12 10.77 1.71 13.64
CA LEU A 12 11.14 0.43 13.05
C LEU A 12 11.07 0.50 11.52
N LEU A 13 9.97 1.00 10.99
CA LEU A 13 9.78 1.16 9.55
C LEU A 13 10.83 2.10 8.95
N ARG A 14 11.15 3.19 9.66
CA ARG A 14 12.16 4.16 9.25
C ARG A 14 13.56 3.55 9.25
N SER A 15 13.92 2.81 10.29
CA SER A 15 15.19 2.09 10.36
C SER A 15 15.36 1.12 9.18
N ILE A 16 14.29 0.41 8.79
CA ILE A 16 14.30 -0.51 7.64
C ILE A 16 14.40 0.26 6.31
N ALA A 17 13.68 1.38 6.18
CA ALA A 17 13.72 2.24 5.00
C ALA A 17 15.09 2.88 4.77
N GLU A 18 15.79 3.26 5.84
CA GLU A 18 17.10 3.95 5.76
C GLU A 18 18.27 2.97 5.60
N ASN A 19 18.24 1.85 6.31
CA ASN A 19 19.40 0.94 6.39
C ASN A 19 19.23 -0.34 5.58
N GLY A 20 18.04 -0.62 5.05
CA GLY A 20 17.75 -1.85 4.32
C GLY A 20 17.96 -3.13 5.15
N ALA A 21 18.06 -3.02 6.47
CA ALA A 21 18.37 -4.09 7.41
C ALA A 21 17.32 -4.16 8.53
N LEU A 22 17.10 -5.35 9.09
CA LEU A 22 16.32 -5.47 10.31
C LEU A 22 17.14 -4.94 11.49
N PRO A 23 16.50 -4.32 12.50
CA PRO A 23 17.19 -3.97 13.73
C PRO A 23 17.79 -5.21 14.41
N GLU A 24 18.89 -5.04 15.13
CA GLU A 24 19.58 -6.13 15.82
C GLU A 24 18.63 -6.92 16.74
N GLY A 25 18.72 -8.25 16.68
CA GLY A 25 17.92 -9.17 17.50
C GLY A 25 16.48 -9.38 17.03
N ARG A 26 16.01 -8.70 15.98
CA ARG A 26 14.66 -8.89 15.41
C ARG A 26 14.64 -10.03 14.39
N GLN A 27 13.70 -10.95 14.54
CA GLN A 27 13.45 -11.99 13.55
C GLN A 27 12.39 -11.54 12.56
N TRP A 28 12.59 -11.84 11.27
CA TRP A 28 11.64 -11.47 10.22
C TRP A 28 10.23 -11.99 10.53
N ALA A 29 10.07 -13.30 10.65
CA ALA A 29 8.75 -13.93 10.79
C ALA A 29 8.03 -13.58 12.10
N GLU A 30 8.78 -13.41 13.20
CA GLU A 30 8.20 -13.23 14.53
C GLU A 30 7.97 -11.76 14.89
N ASP A 31 8.92 -10.88 14.58
CA ASP A 31 8.88 -9.49 15.04
C ASP A 31 8.43 -8.51 13.95
N VAL A 32 8.87 -8.70 12.71
CA VAL A 32 8.82 -7.65 11.69
C VAL A 32 7.69 -7.90 10.70
N GLN A 33 7.52 -9.13 10.24
CA GLN A 33 6.49 -9.53 9.29
C GLN A 33 5.08 -9.17 9.79
N PRO A 34 4.68 -9.43 11.05
CA PRO A 34 3.34 -9.06 11.51
C PRO A 34 3.08 -7.54 11.46
N ILE A 35 4.10 -6.74 11.76
CA ILE A 35 4.03 -5.27 11.72
C ILE A 35 3.90 -4.80 10.27
N ILE A 36 4.70 -5.34 9.35
CA ILE A 36 4.65 -4.99 7.93
C ILE A 36 3.31 -5.42 7.31
N VAL A 37 2.83 -6.63 7.62
CA VAL A 37 1.51 -7.12 7.18
C VAL A 37 0.41 -6.17 7.63
N GLN A 38 0.42 -5.75 8.89
CA GLN A 38 -0.61 -4.86 9.40
C GLN A 38 -0.49 -3.45 8.83
N ALA A 39 0.73 -2.92 8.67
CA ALA A 39 0.94 -1.62 8.01
C ALA A 39 0.47 -1.63 6.55
N VAL A 40 0.69 -2.74 5.82
CA VAL A 40 0.18 -2.93 4.45
C VAL A 40 -1.34 -2.98 4.43
N LYS A 41 -1.98 -3.68 5.37
CA LYS A 41 -3.45 -3.68 5.50
C LYS A 41 -3.98 -2.27 5.70
N ASP A 42 -3.45 -1.55 6.69
CA ASP A 42 -3.85 -0.18 7.00
C ASP A 42 -3.72 0.74 5.77
N ALA A 43 -2.61 0.64 5.03
CA ALA A 43 -2.37 1.43 3.81
C ALA A 43 -3.32 1.07 2.67
N LEU A 44 -3.68 -0.22 2.50
CA LEU A 44 -4.64 -0.67 1.49
C LEU A 44 -6.07 -0.29 1.85
N ASP A 45 -6.43 -0.32 3.13
CA ASP A 45 -7.75 0.12 3.61
C ASP A 45 -7.92 1.64 3.44
N GLU A 46 -6.88 2.42 3.76
CA GLU A 46 -6.87 3.88 3.52
C GLU A 46 -6.98 4.19 2.01
N ALA A 47 -6.24 3.45 1.18
CA ALA A 47 -6.36 3.56 -0.27
C ALA A 47 -7.77 3.21 -0.76
N PHE A 48 -8.39 2.17 -0.18
CA PHE A 48 -9.73 1.75 -0.56
C PHE A 48 -10.82 2.75 -0.16
N GLU A 49 -10.74 3.37 1.01
CA GLU A 49 -11.67 4.44 1.37
C GLU A 49 -11.49 5.67 0.47
N ALA A 50 -10.25 6.04 0.14
CA ALA A 50 -9.99 7.10 -0.84
C ALA A 50 -10.56 6.74 -2.23
N PHE A 51 -10.46 5.48 -2.65
CA PHE A 51 -11.08 4.99 -3.88
C PHE A 51 -12.62 5.16 -3.85
N ARG A 52 -13.26 4.73 -2.76
CA ARG A 52 -14.72 4.81 -2.56
C ARG A 52 -15.26 6.24 -2.53
N GLU A 53 -14.59 7.16 -1.85
CA GLU A 53 -15.01 8.57 -1.82
C GLU A 53 -15.02 9.18 -3.22
N ASN A 54 -14.02 8.85 -4.06
CA ASN A 54 -13.96 9.33 -5.43
C ASN A 54 -15.07 8.77 -6.34
N VAL A 55 -15.44 7.49 -6.18
CA VAL A 55 -16.57 6.89 -6.93
C VAL A 55 -17.89 7.60 -6.59
N LYS A 56 -18.07 7.99 -5.31
CA LYS A 56 -19.26 8.72 -4.86
C LYS A 56 -19.30 10.15 -5.41
N ASP A 57 -18.18 10.86 -5.45
CA ASP A 57 -18.10 12.22 -6.01
C ASP A 57 -18.32 12.25 -7.53
N ALA A 58 -17.80 11.25 -8.25
CA ALA A 58 -18.04 11.09 -9.68
C ALA A 58 -19.53 10.81 -10.01
N GLY A 59 -20.23 10.08 -9.13
CA GLY A 59 -21.67 9.80 -9.25
C GLY A 59 -22.58 11.00 -8.95
N ALA A 60 -22.08 12.01 -8.22
CA ALA A 60 -22.83 13.22 -7.87
C ALA A 60 -22.71 14.36 -8.90
N SER A 61 -21.71 14.31 -9.79
CA SER A 61 -21.47 15.32 -10.83
C SER A 61 -22.05 14.90 -12.19
N SER A 62 -23.36 14.68 -12.24
CA SER A 62 -24.09 14.29 -13.45
C SER A 62 -24.44 15.48 -14.36
N ASN A 63 -23.47 16.38 -14.63
CA ASN A 63 -23.61 17.39 -15.67
C ASN A 63 -22.22 17.85 -16.16
N GLY A 64 -21.64 17.13 -17.11
CA GLY A 64 -20.43 17.60 -17.80
C GLY A 64 -19.72 16.50 -18.58
N LEU A 65 -19.90 16.52 -19.90
CA LEU A 65 -19.21 15.70 -20.89
C LEU A 65 -17.68 15.66 -20.64
N VAL A 66 -17.18 14.55 -20.11
CA VAL A 66 -15.77 14.16 -20.26
C VAL A 66 -15.74 12.70 -20.70
N PRO A 67 -15.21 12.38 -21.90
CA PRO A 67 -15.10 11.00 -22.35
C PRO A 67 -13.99 10.27 -21.58
N PRO A 68 -14.11 8.95 -21.37
CA PRO A 68 -13.10 8.18 -20.64
C PRO A 68 -11.85 8.06 -21.51
N THR A 69 -10.81 8.86 -21.23
CA THR A 69 -9.49 8.65 -21.82
C THR A 69 -8.85 7.41 -21.21
N THR A 70 -9.08 6.28 -21.90
CA THR A 70 -8.14 5.17 -22.17
C THR A 70 -6.94 5.05 -21.24
N THR A 71 -7.00 4.10 -20.30
CA THR A 71 -5.85 3.27 -19.90
C THR A 71 -6.42 1.98 -19.29
N THR A 72 -6.25 0.85 -19.97
CA THR A 72 -6.52 -0.54 -19.48
C THR A 72 -7.56 -0.64 -18.37
N ALA A 73 -8.84 -0.78 -18.76
CA ALA A 73 -9.91 -1.14 -17.85
C ALA A 73 -9.67 -2.56 -17.31
N PHE A 74 -8.85 -2.69 -16.27
CA PHE A 74 -9.23 -3.60 -15.21
C PHE A 74 -10.60 -3.12 -14.73
N ASP A 75 -11.53 -4.06 -14.57
CA ASP A 75 -12.84 -3.79 -14.00
C ASP A 75 -12.60 -3.37 -12.55
N HIS A 76 -12.28 -2.08 -12.32
CA HIS A 76 -11.96 -1.51 -11.01
C HIS A 76 -13.27 -1.39 -10.22
N SER A 77 -13.93 -2.50 -9.96
CA SER A 77 -15.00 -2.60 -8.99
C SER A 77 -14.40 -2.58 -7.59
N GLU A 78 -15.18 -2.14 -6.61
CA GLU A 78 -14.79 -2.25 -5.19
C GLU A 78 -14.40 -3.68 -4.82
N GLU A 79 -15.08 -4.68 -5.40
CA GLU A 79 -14.83 -6.10 -5.21
C GLU A 79 -13.46 -6.52 -5.77
N SER A 80 -13.09 -6.08 -6.98
CA SER A 80 -11.77 -6.38 -7.55
C SER A 80 -10.64 -5.75 -6.73
N PHE A 81 -10.83 -4.52 -6.25
CA PHE A 81 -9.82 -3.86 -5.41
C PHE A 81 -9.63 -4.61 -4.09
N GLN A 82 -10.72 -4.99 -3.42
CA GLN A 82 -10.64 -5.76 -2.16
C GLN A 82 -10.05 -7.16 -2.36
N SER A 83 -10.41 -7.83 -3.45
CA SER A 83 -9.85 -9.14 -3.79
C SER A 83 -8.33 -9.07 -3.96
N GLU A 84 -7.85 -8.08 -4.70
CA GLU A 84 -6.41 -7.88 -4.92
C GLU A 84 -5.69 -7.50 -3.61
N SER A 85 -6.28 -6.62 -2.79
CA SER A 85 -5.73 -6.28 -1.46
C SER A 85 -5.60 -7.51 -0.56
N SER A 86 -6.62 -8.36 -0.56
CA SER A 86 -6.63 -9.62 0.20
C SER A 86 -5.53 -10.56 -0.28
N TYR A 87 -5.36 -10.69 -1.60
CA TYR A 87 -4.30 -11.49 -2.21
C TYR A 87 -2.90 -10.99 -1.83
N ILE A 88 -2.64 -9.67 -1.91
CA ILE A 88 -1.35 -9.08 -1.52
C ILE A 88 -1.02 -9.41 -0.06
N VAL A 89 -1.99 -9.25 0.84
CA VAL A 89 -1.83 -9.52 2.26
C VAL A 89 -1.57 -11.00 2.53
N GLU A 90 -2.28 -11.90 1.83
CA GLU A 90 -2.09 -13.34 1.93
C GLU A 90 -0.66 -13.74 1.50
N GLN A 91 -0.21 -13.26 0.34
CA GLN A 91 1.15 -13.54 -0.15
C GLN A 91 2.23 -13.05 0.81
N LEU A 92 2.05 -11.85 1.38
CA LEU A 92 2.97 -11.32 2.38
C LEU A 92 2.97 -12.14 3.67
N THR A 93 1.82 -12.69 4.07
CA THR A 93 1.69 -13.53 5.27
C THR A 93 2.31 -14.91 5.06
N MET A 94 2.20 -15.48 3.85
CA MET A 94 2.81 -16.76 3.49
C MET A 94 4.34 -16.65 3.29
N CYS A 95 4.87 -15.44 3.12
CA CYS A 95 6.29 -15.17 2.92
C CYS A 95 7.10 -15.32 4.22
N ASN A 96 7.47 -16.56 4.54
CA ASN A 96 8.34 -16.87 5.70
C ASN A 96 9.79 -16.39 5.53
N SER A 97 10.23 -16.16 4.29
CA SER A 97 11.55 -15.60 3.98
C SER A 97 11.49 -14.08 3.97
N ARG A 98 12.59 -13.43 4.37
CA ARG A 98 12.66 -11.96 4.35
C ARG A 98 12.69 -11.48 2.89
N PRO A 99 11.77 -10.59 2.47
CA PRO A 99 11.77 -9.98 1.14
C PRO A 99 12.90 -8.94 1.03
N LEU A 100 14.15 -9.39 0.98
CA LEU A 100 15.34 -8.54 1.18
C LEU A 100 15.41 -7.35 0.21
N PHE A 101 14.98 -7.53 -1.04
CA PHE A 101 15.21 -6.55 -2.10
C PHE A 101 14.14 -5.46 -2.19
N THR A 102 12.92 -5.73 -1.73
CA THR A 102 11.81 -4.78 -1.83
C THR A 102 11.34 -4.26 -0.48
N LEU A 103 11.81 -4.84 0.64
CA LEU A 103 11.39 -4.43 1.98
C LEU A 103 11.65 -2.96 2.25
N GLN A 104 12.83 -2.44 1.88
CA GLN A 104 13.16 -1.02 2.01
C GLN A 104 12.16 -0.14 1.26
N ARG A 105 11.88 -0.51 0.01
CA ARG A 105 10.92 0.20 -0.85
C ARG A 105 9.49 0.12 -0.33
N LEU A 106 9.10 -1.03 0.21
CA LEU A 106 7.81 -1.23 0.83
C LEU A 106 7.67 -0.32 2.06
N THR A 107 8.68 -0.23 2.92
CA THR A 107 8.64 0.67 4.08
C THR A 107 8.65 2.14 3.71
N GLU A 108 9.33 2.55 2.64
CA GLU A 108 9.25 3.93 2.11
C GLU A 108 7.82 4.28 1.66
N LEU A 109 7.13 3.35 0.99
CA LEU A 109 5.74 3.52 0.57
C LEU A 109 4.82 3.64 1.79
N LEU A 110 4.99 2.76 2.78
CA LEU A 110 4.19 2.75 4.00
C LEU A 110 4.37 4.01 4.86
N LEU A 111 5.58 4.56 4.90
CA LEU A 111 5.87 5.82 5.61
C LEU A 111 5.43 7.06 4.81
N GLY A 112 4.89 6.88 3.61
CA GLY A 112 4.58 7.99 2.70
C GLY A 112 5.82 8.83 2.38
N GLN A 113 7.02 8.25 2.41
CA GLN A 113 8.24 9.00 2.11
C GLN A 113 8.44 9.21 0.62
N ASP A 114 7.81 8.39 -0.21
CA ASP A 114 7.89 8.57 -1.64
C ASP A 114 7.09 9.82 -2.08
N ALA A 115 7.79 10.77 -2.69
CA ALA A 115 7.23 12.02 -3.19
C ALA A 115 6.14 11.78 -4.26
N LEU A 116 6.12 10.61 -4.88
CA LEU A 116 5.07 10.16 -5.78
C LEU A 116 3.79 9.75 -5.05
N PHE A 117 3.77 9.62 -3.72
CA PHE A 117 2.61 9.19 -2.93
C PHE A 117 2.26 10.15 -1.79
N ARG A 118 3.16 11.09 -1.45
CA ARG A 118 2.81 12.23 -0.59
C ARG A 118 1.76 13.06 -1.31
N THR A 119 0.54 12.98 -0.79
CA THR A 119 -0.53 13.94 -1.05
C THR A 119 0.03 15.35 -0.92
N ALA A 120 0.18 16.02 -2.06
CA ALA A 120 0.28 17.47 -2.05
C ALA A 120 -0.97 17.96 -1.31
N ARG A 121 -0.78 18.61 -0.16
CA ARG A 121 -1.83 19.42 0.49
C ARG A 121 -2.44 20.32 -0.61
N GLY A 122 -3.61 19.94 -1.13
CA GLY A 122 -4.38 20.75 -2.05
C GLY A 122 -4.48 20.31 -3.51
N GLY A 123 -4.06 19.12 -3.93
CA GLY A 123 -4.36 18.71 -5.31
C GLY A 123 -3.77 17.38 -5.75
N THR A 124 -4.57 16.63 -6.49
CA THR A 124 -4.23 15.42 -7.25
C THR A 124 -3.94 14.15 -6.45
N LEU A 125 -5.02 13.48 -6.02
CA LEU A 125 -5.48 12.22 -6.61
C LEU A 125 -4.36 11.27 -7.11
N LEU A 126 -3.51 10.81 -6.20
CA LEU A 126 -2.67 9.66 -6.48
C LEU A 126 -3.48 8.40 -6.22
N ARG A 127 -3.90 7.81 -7.36
CA ARG A 127 -4.84 6.69 -7.50
C ARG A 127 -4.52 5.59 -6.50
N ALA A 128 -5.49 5.24 -5.67
CA ALA A 128 -5.45 4.07 -4.80
C ALA A 128 -4.88 2.82 -5.52
N ASP A 129 -5.22 2.67 -6.80
CA ASP A 129 -4.74 1.59 -7.68
C ASP A 129 -3.22 1.60 -7.87
N VAL A 130 -2.58 2.76 -7.94
CA VAL A 130 -1.14 2.90 -8.13
C VAL A 130 -0.40 2.50 -6.85
N LEU A 131 -0.93 2.89 -5.68
CA LEU A 131 -0.38 2.47 -4.40
C LEU A 131 -0.54 0.96 -4.21
N GLN A 132 -1.74 0.41 -4.45
CA GLN A 132 -2.00 -1.02 -4.42
C GLN A 132 -1.06 -1.78 -5.36
N THR A 133 -0.88 -1.29 -6.60
CA THR A 133 0.04 -1.89 -7.57
C THR A 133 1.50 -1.82 -7.12
N ALA A 134 1.93 -0.72 -6.50
CA ALA A 134 3.30 -0.57 -6.00
C ALA A 134 3.59 -1.52 -4.84
N ILE A 135 2.66 -1.62 -3.88
CA ILE A 135 2.72 -2.59 -2.78
C ILE A 135 2.75 -4.01 -3.34
N ARG A 136 1.85 -4.34 -4.26
CA ARG A 136 1.81 -5.64 -4.94
C ARG A 136 3.16 -6.01 -5.55
N LYS A 137 3.79 -5.10 -6.30
CA LYS A 137 5.10 -5.35 -6.90
C LYS A 137 6.16 -5.64 -5.83
N CYS A 138 6.14 -4.92 -4.71
CA CYS A 138 7.09 -5.16 -3.63
C CYS A 138 6.88 -6.55 -3.00
N VAL A 139 5.62 -6.96 -2.77
CA VAL A 139 5.29 -8.24 -2.16
C VAL A 139 5.57 -9.41 -3.13
N LEU A 140 5.06 -9.36 -4.37
CA LEU A 140 5.11 -10.49 -5.30
C LEU A 140 6.49 -10.73 -5.91
N VAL A 141 7.32 -9.70 -6.11
CA VAL A 141 8.71 -9.89 -6.54
C VAL A 141 9.50 -10.71 -5.51
N SER A 142 9.08 -10.65 -4.25
CA SER A 142 9.73 -11.38 -3.16
C SER A 142 9.20 -12.79 -2.96
N ALA A 143 8.02 -13.11 -3.49
CA ALA A 143 7.43 -14.45 -3.41
C ALA A 143 7.95 -15.42 -4.49
N LEU A 144 8.66 -14.91 -5.50
CA LEU A 144 9.21 -15.68 -6.63
C LEU A 144 10.68 -16.14 -6.41
N GLN A 145 11.25 -15.92 -5.22
CA GLN A 145 12.62 -16.29 -4.86
C GLN A 145 12.62 -17.39 -3.79
#